data_AF-A0A439S9R2-F1
#
_entry.id   AF-A0A439S9R2-F1
#
_cell.length_a   1.000
_cell.length_b   1.000
_cell.length_c   1.000
_cell.angle_alpha   90.00
_cell.angle_beta   90.00
_cell.angle_gamma   90.00
#
_symmetry.space_group_name_H-M   'P 1'
#
loop_
_entity.id
_entity.type
_entity.pdbx_description
1 polymer ?
#
loop_
_entity_poly.entity_id
_entity_poly.type
_entity_poly.pdbx_seq_one_letter_code
_entity_poly.pdbx_strand_id
1 'polypeptide(L)'
;VIMILDHGGHGLHGDAEIAAFRSLPPFPASGSGEICRRVLMGIMPALIEHDLPAFGAAVAAIQMLIGTHFAPAQGGVFTSKRVERVAHGLNEAGAVGIGQSSWGPTGFAFAPSQDAAVSYVSAVQQTVEDGIEIRIVKGRNSGAKISSTKLDLVGS
;
A
#
# COMPACT_ATOMS: atom_id res chain seq x y z
N VAL A 1 5.09 6.70 6.44
CA VAL A 1 4.59 5.52 5.69
C VAL A 1 5.70 4.50 5.67
N ILE A 2 5.39 3.25 5.98
CA ILE A 2 6.31 2.12 5.91
C ILE A 2 5.94 1.36 4.64
N MET A 3 6.86 1.25 3.69
CA MET A 3 6.71 0.52 2.44
C MET A 3 7.39 -0.84 2.57
N ILE A 4 6.76 -1.89 2.08
CA ILE A 4 7.28 -3.27 2.09
C ILE A 4 7.39 -3.71 0.64
N LEU A 5 8.61 -3.83 0.13
CA LEU A 5 8.88 -4.16 -1.26
C LEU A 5 9.37 -5.61 -1.33
N ASP A 6 8.71 -6.42 -2.14
CA ASP A 6 9.17 -7.77 -2.46
C ASP A 6 9.83 -7.77 -3.83
N HIS A 7 11.15 -7.94 -3.86
CA HIS A 7 11.93 -7.99 -5.10
C HIS A 7 11.88 -9.35 -5.79
N GLY A 8 11.32 -10.37 -5.13
CA GLY A 8 11.22 -11.73 -5.66
C GLY A 8 9.91 -12.02 -6.40
N GLY A 9 8.96 -11.07 -6.43
CA GLY A 9 7.65 -11.24 -7.04
C GLY A 9 7.27 -10.12 -7.99
N HIS A 10 6.26 -10.37 -8.83
CA HIS A 10 5.66 -9.37 -9.70
C HIS A 10 4.14 -9.42 -9.54
N GLY A 11 3.51 -8.24 -9.46
CA GLY A 11 2.06 -8.13 -9.60
C GLY A 11 1.63 -8.37 -11.06
N LEU A 12 0.32 -8.47 -11.28
CA LEU A 12 -0.24 -8.54 -12.63
C LEU A 12 -0.05 -7.20 -13.36
N HIS A 13 0.34 -7.28 -14.64
CA HIS A 13 0.43 -6.13 -15.54
C HIS A 13 0.23 -6.57 -17.00
N GLY A 14 -0.13 -5.63 -17.87
CA GLY A 14 -0.26 -5.88 -19.32
C GLY A 14 -1.36 -6.90 -19.63
N ASP A 15 -1.08 -7.86 -20.52
CA ASP A 15 -2.09 -8.83 -20.98
C ASP A 15 -2.65 -9.70 -19.86
N ALA A 16 -1.83 -10.05 -18.85
CA ALA A 16 -2.27 -10.82 -17.71
C ALA A 16 -3.28 -10.05 -16.83
N GLU A 17 -3.07 -8.74 -16.66
CA GLU A 17 -4.01 -7.86 -15.96
C GLU A 17 -5.34 -7.74 -16.72
N ILE A 18 -5.28 -7.56 -18.04
CA ILE A 18 -6.48 -7.50 -18.90
C ILE A 18 -7.27 -8.80 -18.81
N ALA A 19 -6.58 -9.95 -18.85
CA ALA A 19 -7.22 -11.26 -18.72
C ALA A 19 -7.87 -11.43 -17.34
N ALA A 20 -7.20 -11.02 -16.27
CA ALA A 20 -7.74 -11.04 -14.92
C ALA A 20 -9.05 -10.22 -14.82
N PHE A 21 -9.05 -8.96 -15.29
CA PHE A 21 -10.25 -8.12 -15.28
C PHE A 21 -11.41 -8.72 -16.08
N ARG A 22 -11.14 -9.41 -17.19
CA ARG A 22 -12.19 -10.08 -17.98
C ARG A 22 -12.75 -11.33 -17.29
N SER A 23 -11.94 -12.01 -16.49
CA SER A 23 -12.32 -13.24 -15.81
C SER A 23 -13.01 -13.02 -14.46
N LEU A 24 -12.68 -11.93 -13.78
CA LEU A 24 -13.23 -11.63 -12.47
C LEU A 24 -14.71 -11.26 -12.55
N PRO A 25 -15.53 -11.66 -11.57
CA PRO A 25 -16.90 -11.20 -11.49
C PRO A 25 -16.92 -9.67 -11.35
N PRO A 26 -18.01 -8.99 -11.77
CA PRO A 26 -18.18 -7.57 -11.48
C PRO A 26 -18.04 -7.28 -9.99
N PHE A 27 -17.39 -6.16 -9.64
CA PHE A 27 -17.31 -5.71 -8.25
C PHE A 27 -18.72 -5.43 -7.71
N PRO A 28 -19.13 -6.01 -6.55
CA PRO A 28 -20.48 -5.83 -6.03
C PRO A 28 -20.79 -4.36 -5.76
N ALA A 29 -21.97 -3.88 -6.20
CA ALA A 29 -22.39 -2.49 -6.01
C ALA A 29 -22.41 -2.07 -4.53
N SER A 30 -22.78 -2.99 -3.63
CA SER A 30 -22.71 -2.77 -2.17
C SER A 30 -21.28 -2.53 -1.68
N GLY A 31 -20.30 -3.26 -2.22
CA GLY A 31 -18.89 -3.06 -1.92
C GLY A 31 -18.40 -1.70 -2.43
N SER A 32 -18.78 -1.31 -3.64
CA SER A 32 -18.45 0.02 -4.19
C SER A 32 -19.05 1.15 -3.33
N GLY A 33 -20.30 0.99 -2.89
CA GLY A 33 -20.96 1.92 -1.97
C GLY A 33 -20.24 2.02 -0.61
N GLU A 34 -19.79 0.89 -0.08
CA GLU A 34 -19.04 0.84 1.18
C GLU A 34 -17.66 1.50 1.05
N ILE A 35 -16.94 1.28 -0.06
CA ILE A 35 -15.68 1.97 -0.35
C ILE A 35 -15.92 3.48 -0.44
N CYS A 36 -16.95 3.91 -1.18
CA CYS A 36 -17.33 5.32 -1.30
C CYS A 36 -17.58 5.94 0.09
N ARG A 37 -18.39 5.29 0.92
CA ARG A 37 -18.67 5.74 2.28
C ARG A 37 -17.41 5.82 3.14
N ARG A 38 -16.50 4.84 3.08
CA ARG A 38 -15.24 4.86 3.83
C ARG A 38 -14.28 5.93 3.37
N VAL A 39 -14.24 6.24 2.08
CA VAL A 39 -13.47 7.37 1.56
C VAL A 39 -14.06 8.68 2.04
N LEU A 40 -15.36 8.91 1.79
CA LEU A 40 -16.04 10.17 2.03
C LEU A 40 -16.24 10.49 3.51
N MET A 41 -16.62 9.49 4.31
CA MET A 41 -17.02 9.63 5.71
C MET A 41 -16.00 9.05 6.69
N GLY A 42 -14.87 8.53 6.20
CA GLY A 42 -13.81 7.95 7.04
C GLY A 42 -12.46 8.59 6.75
N ILE A 43 -11.85 8.27 5.59
CA ILE A 43 -10.51 8.74 5.22
C ILE A 43 -10.43 10.26 5.19
N MET A 44 -11.35 10.94 4.48
CA MET A 44 -11.28 12.39 4.33
C MET A 44 -11.40 13.17 5.64
N PRO A 45 -12.42 12.93 6.51
CA PRO A 45 -12.48 13.62 7.80
C PRO A 45 -11.27 13.27 8.69
N ALA A 46 -10.84 12.01 8.74
CA ALA A 46 -9.68 11.61 9.52
C ALA A 46 -8.38 12.31 9.07
N LEU A 47 -8.22 12.57 7.77
CA LEU A 47 -7.10 13.37 7.24
C LEU A 47 -7.17 14.83 7.69
N ILE A 48 -8.36 15.43 7.69
CA ILE A 48 -8.58 16.83 8.12
C ILE A 48 -8.31 16.98 9.62
N GLU A 49 -8.76 16.01 10.41
CA GLU A 49 -8.64 16.00 11.88
C GLU A 49 -7.29 15.47 12.37
N HIS A 50 -6.42 15.02 11.46
CA HIS A 50 -5.15 14.35 11.79
C HIS A 50 -5.32 13.10 12.68
N ASP A 51 -6.46 12.40 12.55
CA ASP A 51 -6.76 11.15 13.27
C ASP A 51 -6.20 9.94 12.51
N LEU A 52 -4.96 9.57 12.86
CA LEU A 52 -4.29 8.43 12.23
C LEU A 52 -4.99 7.07 12.50
N PRO A 53 -5.44 6.75 13.73
CA PRO A 53 -6.22 5.54 13.97
C PRO A 53 -7.47 5.42 13.09
N ALA A 54 -8.29 6.47 13.00
CA ALA A 54 -9.49 6.46 12.16
C ALA A 54 -9.14 6.33 10.67
N PHE A 55 -8.13 7.06 10.21
CA PHE A 55 -7.61 6.94 8.84
C PHE A 55 -7.16 5.51 8.53
N GLY A 56 -6.34 4.92 9.40
CA GLY A 56 -5.82 3.58 9.24
C GLY A 56 -6.93 2.52 9.21
N ALA A 57 -7.92 2.61 10.09
CA ALA A 57 -9.06 1.70 10.10
C ALA A 57 -9.88 1.76 8.81
N ALA A 58 -10.09 2.96 8.27
CA ALA A 58 -10.81 3.15 7.01
C ALA A 58 -10.02 2.58 5.81
N VAL A 59 -8.70 2.83 5.75
CA VAL A 59 -7.82 2.29 4.71
C VAL A 59 -7.78 0.76 4.76
N ALA A 60 -7.53 0.16 5.94
CA ALA A 60 -7.45 -1.29 6.08
C ALA A 60 -8.74 -1.98 5.64
N ALA A 61 -9.90 -1.41 5.97
CA ALA A 61 -11.18 -1.99 5.55
C ALA A 61 -11.40 -1.90 4.03
N ILE A 62 -11.01 -0.80 3.39
CA ILE A 62 -11.03 -0.69 1.92
C ILE A 62 -10.09 -1.73 1.30
N GLN A 63 -8.89 -1.88 1.85
CA GLN A 63 -7.89 -2.84 1.38
C GLN A 63 -8.39 -4.29 1.51
N MET A 64 -9.08 -4.64 2.59
CA MET A 64 -9.70 -5.96 2.73
C MET A 64 -10.80 -6.21 1.70
N LEU A 65 -11.66 -5.22 1.41
CA LEU A 65 -12.71 -5.36 0.40
C LEU A 65 -12.11 -5.57 -1.00
N ILE A 66 -11.14 -4.74 -1.37
CA ILE A 66 -10.45 -4.82 -2.66
C ILE A 66 -9.68 -6.13 -2.77
N GLY A 67 -8.81 -6.43 -1.80
CA GLY A 67 -7.98 -7.63 -1.82
C GLY A 67 -8.81 -8.92 -1.83
N THR A 68 -9.94 -8.97 -1.12
CA THR A 68 -10.86 -10.13 -1.16
C THR A 68 -11.46 -10.33 -2.55
N HIS A 69 -11.88 -9.24 -3.20
CA HIS A 69 -12.46 -9.31 -4.54
C HIS A 69 -11.44 -9.78 -5.59
N PHE A 70 -10.20 -9.28 -5.51
CA PHE A 70 -9.14 -9.60 -6.45
C PHE A 70 -8.35 -10.87 -6.11
N ALA A 71 -8.58 -11.47 -4.92
CA ALA A 71 -7.89 -12.68 -4.45
C ALA A 71 -7.88 -13.84 -5.45
N PRO A 72 -8.97 -14.16 -6.18
CA PRO A 72 -8.96 -15.24 -7.17
C PRO A 72 -7.95 -15.02 -8.31
N ALA A 73 -7.61 -13.77 -8.64
CA ALA A 73 -6.66 -13.45 -9.70
C ALA A 73 -5.22 -13.28 -9.21
N GLN A 74 -5.03 -12.82 -7.96
CA GLN A 74 -3.70 -12.50 -7.42
C GLN A 74 -3.18 -13.50 -6.36
N GLY A 75 -3.96 -14.52 -6.01
CA GLY A 75 -3.55 -15.60 -5.08
C GLY A 75 -3.79 -15.32 -3.59
N GLY A 76 -4.52 -14.26 -3.25
CA GLY A 76 -4.86 -13.89 -1.88
C GLY A 76 -5.23 -12.42 -1.73
N VAL A 77 -5.51 -11.96 -0.50
CA VAL A 77 -5.75 -10.53 -0.21
C VAL A 77 -4.53 -9.69 -0.56
N PHE A 78 -3.34 -10.25 -0.32
CA PHE A 78 -2.06 -9.77 -0.82
C PHE A 78 -1.54 -10.75 -1.88
N THR A 79 -0.88 -10.21 -2.89
CA THR A 79 -0.20 -10.99 -3.93
C THR A 79 1.04 -11.70 -3.36
N SER A 80 1.80 -11.02 -2.49
CA SER A 80 2.95 -11.63 -1.80
C SER A 80 2.59 -12.01 -0.36
N LYS A 81 2.72 -13.30 -0.04
CA LYS A 81 2.57 -13.84 1.33
C LYS A 81 3.64 -13.35 2.30
N ARG A 82 4.82 -13.01 1.76
CA ARG A 82 5.95 -12.47 2.53
C ARG A 82 5.63 -11.04 2.96
N VAL A 83 5.07 -10.25 2.04
CA VAL A 83 4.57 -8.89 2.32
C VAL A 83 3.40 -8.93 3.29
N GLU A 84 2.43 -9.83 3.09
CA GLU A 84 1.31 -10.04 4.01
C GLU A 84 1.80 -10.27 5.44
N ARG A 85 2.77 -11.17 5.63
CA ARG A 85 3.33 -11.49 6.96
C ARG A 85 3.99 -10.28 7.62
N VAL A 86 4.82 -9.55 6.88
CA VAL A 86 5.48 -8.34 7.40
C VAL A 86 4.46 -7.25 7.72
N ALA A 87 3.45 -7.06 6.87
CA ALA A 87 2.37 -6.09 7.11
C ALA A 87 1.61 -6.40 8.40
N HIS A 88 1.23 -7.67 8.61
CA HIS A 88 0.58 -8.08 9.86
C HIS A 88 1.48 -7.87 11.08
N GLY A 89 2.76 -8.22 11.01
CA GLY A 89 3.70 -7.94 12.10
C GLY A 89 3.84 -6.44 12.41
N LEU A 90 3.83 -5.59 11.39
CA LEU A 90 3.83 -4.13 11.59
C LEU A 90 2.54 -3.66 12.29
N ASN A 91 1.40 -4.24 11.91
CA ASN A 91 0.12 -3.93 12.56
C ASN A 91 0.10 -4.37 14.02
N GLU A 92 0.63 -5.56 14.34
CA GLU A 92 0.81 -6.04 15.72
C GLU A 92 1.75 -5.15 16.54
N ALA A 93 2.78 -4.56 15.90
CA ALA A 93 3.69 -3.61 16.54
C ALA A 93 3.07 -2.22 16.78
N GLY A 94 1.92 -1.92 16.16
CA GLY A 94 1.19 -0.66 16.34
C GLY A 94 1.06 0.22 15.10
N ALA A 95 1.55 -0.24 13.94
CA ALA A 95 1.23 0.41 12.68
C ALA A 95 -0.27 0.23 12.35
N VAL A 96 -0.82 1.11 11.52
CA VAL A 96 -2.23 1.06 11.11
C VAL A 96 -2.39 1.09 9.60
N GLY A 97 -3.56 0.72 9.11
CA GLY A 97 -3.92 0.87 7.69
C GLY A 97 -3.10 0.01 6.74
N ILE A 98 -2.81 -1.23 7.13
CA ILE A 98 -2.08 -2.16 6.28
C ILE A 98 -2.81 -2.41 4.95
N GLY A 99 -2.04 -2.55 3.87
CA GLY A 99 -2.59 -2.77 2.55
C GLY A 99 -1.53 -3.03 1.49
N GLN A 100 -1.99 -3.20 0.25
CA GLN A 100 -1.15 -3.39 -0.94
C GLN A 100 -1.39 -2.26 -1.94
N SER A 101 -0.35 -1.86 -2.64
CA SER A 101 -0.44 -0.96 -3.78
C SER A 101 -0.74 -1.75 -5.06
N SER A 102 -1.88 -1.47 -5.70
CA SER A 102 -2.32 -2.11 -6.96
C SER A 102 -2.30 -3.65 -6.86
N TRP A 103 -1.88 -4.35 -7.92
CA TRP A 103 -1.67 -5.80 -7.95
C TRP A 103 -0.43 -6.27 -7.17
N GLY A 104 0.25 -5.38 -6.45
CA GLY A 104 1.42 -5.71 -5.65
C GLY A 104 2.72 -5.86 -6.45
N PRO A 105 3.76 -6.44 -5.84
CA PRO A 105 3.73 -7.00 -4.48
C PRO A 105 3.90 -5.96 -3.37
N THR A 106 4.11 -4.68 -3.68
CA THR A 106 4.39 -3.65 -2.68
C THR A 106 3.25 -3.48 -1.66
N GLY A 107 3.56 -3.73 -0.39
CA GLY A 107 2.70 -3.46 0.75
C GLY A 107 3.02 -2.11 1.41
N PHE A 108 2.11 -1.64 2.26
CA PHE A 108 2.32 -0.46 3.07
C PHE A 108 1.63 -0.53 4.43
N ALA A 109 2.11 0.29 5.37
CA ALA A 109 1.47 0.60 6.65
C ALA A 109 1.77 2.05 7.08
N PHE A 110 1.03 2.57 8.05
CA PHE A 110 1.20 3.92 8.57
C PHE A 110 1.63 3.91 10.04
N ALA A 111 2.51 4.84 10.40
CA ALA A 111 3.00 5.03 11.75
C ALA A 111 2.86 6.52 12.12
N PRO A 112 2.66 6.86 13.40
CA PRO A 112 2.42 8.24 13.85
C PRO A 112 3.66 9.14 13.74
N SER A 113 4.85 8.56 13.71
CA SER A 113 6.11 9.30 13.62
C SER A 113 7.21 8.46 12.97
N GLN A 114 8.34 9.11 12.67
CA GLN A 114 9.56 8.43 12.21
C GLN A 114 10.07 7.43 13.28
N ASP A 115 10.09 7.83 14.55
CA ASP A 115 10.59 6.99 15.64
C ASP A 115 9.70 5.76 15.86
N ALA A 116 8.37 5.95 15.80
CA ALA A 116 7.43 4.83 15.86
C ALA A 116 7.64 3.89 14.67
N ALA A 117 7.82 4.42 13.45
CA ALA A 117 8.11 3.60 12.28
C ALA A 117 9.39 2.78 12.44
N VAL A 118 10.48 3.37 12.94
CA VAL A 118 11.73 2.66 13.21
C VAL A 118 11.53 1.56 14.24
N SER A 119 10.80 1.85 15.33
CA SER A 119 10.47 0.87 16.37
C SER A 119 9.67 -0.32 15.82
N TYR A 120 8.62 -0.05 15.02
CA TYR A 120 7.79 -1.11 14.42
C TYR A 120 8.57 -1.96 13.42
N VAL A 121 9.43 -1.33 12.60
CA VAL A 121 10.31 -2.06 11.67
C VAL A 121 11.29 -2.94 12.44
N SER A 122 11.86 -2.44 13.55
CA SER A 122 12.74 -3.25 14.40
C SER A 122 12.02 -4.47 14.99
N ALA A 123 10.73 -4.34 15.33
CA ALA A 123 9.93 -5.44 15.89
C ALA A 123 9.70 -6.57 14.88
N VAL A 124 9.62 -6.26 13.58
CA VAL A 124 9.41 -7.27 12.53
C VAL A 124 10.71 -7.77 11.90
N GLN A 125 11.86 -7.19 12.22
CA GLN A 125 13.13 -7.44 11.52
C GLN A 125 13.50 -8.94 11.42
N GLN A 126 13.17 -9.74 12.44
CA GLN A 126 13.46 -11.18 12.47
C GLN A 126 12.54 -12.02 11.56
N THR A 127 11.42 -11.45 11.10
CA THR A 127 10.48 -12.11 10.18
C THR A 127 10.69 -11.67 8.72
N VAL A 128 11.57 -10.69 8.48
CA VAL A 128 11.92 -10.19 7.15
C VAL A 128 12.86 -11.19 6.47
N GLU A 129 12.35 -11.81 5.42
CA GLU A 129 13.12 -12.76 4.59
C GLU A 129 13.97 -12.05 3.52
N ASP A 130 15.00 -12.74 3.00
CA ASP A 130 15.89 -12.23 1.95
C ASP A 130 15.15 -11.77 0.68
N GLY A 131 15.34 -10.52 0.27
CA GLY A 131 14.64 -9.94 -0.88
C GLY A 131 13.36 -9.20 -0.54
N ILE A 132 12.97 -9.14 0.74
CA ILE A 132 12.07 -8.10 1.24
C ILE A 132 12.88 -6.88 1.65
N GLU A 133 12.51 -5.71 1.14
CA GLU A 133 13.05 -4.42 1.54
C GLU A 133 11.97 -3.59 2.24
N ILE A 134 12.29 -3.03 3.40
CA ILE A 134 11.41 -2.11 4.11
C ILE A 134 11.95 -0.68 4.00
N ARG A 135 11.12 0.26 3.54
CA ARG A 135 11.48 1.69 3.47
C ARG A 135 10.52 2.54 4.29
N ILE A 136 11.07 3.43 5.11
CA ILE A 136 10.30 4.47 5.77
C ILE A 136 10.34 5.73 4.91
N VAL A 137 9.18 6.18 4.47
CA VAL A 137 9.01 7.34 3.57
C VAL A 137 7.90 8.26 4.05
N LYS A 138 7.87 9.48 3.49
CA LYS A 138 6.81 10.47 3.73
C LYS A 138 6.00 10.73 2.46
N GLY A 139 4.74 11.10 2.64
CA GLY A 139 3.91 11.61 1.54
C GLY A 139 4.56 12.85 0.91
N ARG A 140 4.49 12.95 -0.42
CA ARG A 140 4.92 14.14 -1.15
C ARG A 140 3.71 15.08 -1.27
N ASN A 141 3.68 16.14 -0.46
CA ASN A 141 2.59 17.14 -0.44
C ASN A 141 2.75 18.21 -1.54
N SER A 142 3.37 17.85 -2.66
CA SER A 142 3.58 18.73 -3.81
C SER A 142 3.50 17.92 -5.11
N GLY A 143 3.02 18.55 -6.17
CA GLY A 143 2.99 17.96 -7.51
C GLY A 143 4.38 17.81 -8.13
N ALA A 144 4.42 17.31 -9.36
CA ALA A 144 5.66 17.25 -10.14
C ALA A 144 6.23 18.66 -10.36
N LYS A 145 7.54 18.81 -10.13
CA LYS A 145 8.28 20.04 -10.48
C LYS A 145 8.97 19.81 -11.82
N ILE A 146 8.64 20.61 -12.82
CA ILE A 146 9.31 20.61 -14.12
C ILE A 146 10.40 21.68 -14.07
N SER A 147 11.64 21.28 -14.34
CA SER A 147 12.77 22.18 -14.49
C SER A 147 13.52 21.84 -15.78
N SER A 148 13.92 22.86 -16.54
CA SER A 148 14.82 22.67 -17.67
C SER A 148 16.27 22.73 -17.19
N THR A 149 17.07 21.74 -17.54
CA THR A 149 18.52 21.79 -17.36
C THR A 149 19.12 22.05 -18.73
N LYS A 150 19.84 23.17 -18.91
CA LYS A 150 20.72 23.30 -20.07
C LYS A 150 21.83 22.27 -19.88
N LEU A 151 21.93 21.30 -20.78
CA LEU A 151 23.18 20.57 -20.95
C LEU A 151 24.17 21.59 -21.51
N ASP A 152 25.07 22.07 -20.67
CA ASP A 152 26.22 22.87 -21.11
C ASP A 152 27.16 21.94 -21.90
N LEU A 153 26.81 21.68 -23.16
CA LEU A 153 27.70 21.16 -24.17
C LEU A 153 28.66 22.30 -24.57
N VAL A 154 29.54 22.70 -23.66
CA VAL A 154 30.70 23.51 -24.04
C VAL A 154 31.72 22.56 -24.64
N GLY A 155 31.63 22.39 -25.94
CA GLY A 155 32.62 21.71 -26.76
C GLY A 155 33.15 22.66 -27.82
N SER A 156 34.45 22.95 -27.71
CA SER A 156 35.38 23.64 -28.64
C SER A 156 35.69 25.09 -28.30
#